data_AF-A0A2W7QDU1-F1
#
_entry.id   AF-A0A2W7QDU1-F1
#
_cell.length_a   1.000
_cell.length_b   1.000
_cell.length_c   1.000
_cell.angle_alpha   90.00
_cell.angle_beta   90.00
_cell.angle_gamma   90.00
#
_symmetry.space_group_name_H-M   'P 1'
#
loop_
_entity.id
_entity.type
_entity.pdbx_description
1 polymer ?
#
loop_
_entity_poly.entity_id
_entity_poly.type
_entity_poly.pdbx_seq_one_letter_code
_entity_poly.pdbx_strand_id
1 'polypeptide(L)' 'MALNDHHPADKKHNWRNDEEPWPIWAALMVFLNVLVISTMVWGLPGLVAVMVPAAVGMVILLIFIVFG' A
#
# COMPACT_ATOMS: atom_id res chain seq x y z
N MET A 1 24.17 15.82 -44.07
CA MET A 1 22.89 15.44 -43.41
C MET A 1 23.23 15.07 -41.98
N ALA A 2 23.01 16.01 -41.05
CA ALA A 2 23.31 15.81 -39.64
C ALA A 2 22.21 14.95 -39.01
N LEU A 3 22.58 13.79 -38.49
CA LEU A 3 21.72 12.95 -37.66
C LEU A 3 21.55 13.65 -36.32
N ASN A 4 20.37 14.22 -36.10
CA ASN A 4 19.93 14.71 -34.81
C ASN A 4 19.50 13.50 -33.98
N ASP A 5 20.44 12.99 -33.19
CA ASP A 5 20.19 11.92 -32.24
C ASP A 5 19.38 12.48 -31.06
N HIS A 6 18.05 12.54 -31.22
CA HIS A 6 17.14 12.75 -30.11
C HIS A 6 17.26 11.56 -29.16
N HIS A 7 18.15 11.65 -28.19
CA HIS A 7 18.18 10.78 -27.02
C HIS A 7 16.95 11.15 -26.17
N PRO A 8 15.89 10.33 -26.07
CA PRO A 8 14.89 10.56 -25.04
C PRO A 8 15.61 10.36 -23.72
N ALA A 9 15.80 11.45 -22.97
CA ALA A 9 16.32 11.38 -21.63
C ALA A 9 15.46 10.37 -20.84
N ASP A 10 16.02 9.19 -20.58
CA ASP A 10 15.45 8.19 -19.70
C ASP A 10 15.23 8.85 -18.36
N LYS A 11 13.99 9.31 -18.12
CA LYS A 11 13.54 9.78 -16.82
C LYS A 11 13.57 8.56 -15.91
N LYS A 12 14.72 8.30 -15.29
CA LYS A 12 14.82 7.32 -14.22
C LYS A 12 13.76 7.71 -13.20
N HIS A 13 12.70 6.91 -13.12
CA HIS A 13 11.61 7.17 -12.21
C HIS A 13 12.19 6.94 -10.80
N ASN A 14 12.53 8.05 -10.14
CA ASN A 14 13.23 8.04 -8.87
C ASN A 14 12.22 7.80 -7.76
N TRP A 15 11.81 6.54 -7.56
CA TRP A 15 10.98 6.04 -6.46
C TRP A 15 11.58 6.24 -5.05
N ARG A 16 12.69 6.97 -4.96
CA ARG A 16 13.50 7.13 -3.74
C ARG A 16 13.33 8.50 -3.10
N ASN A 17 12.41 9.33 -3.63
CA ASN A 17 12.06 10.64 -3.07
C ASN A 17 10.67 10.63 -2.43
N ASP A 18 10.18 9.46 -2.00
CA ASP A 18 8.86 9.28 -1.41
C ASP A 18 8.90 9.58 0.11
N GLU A 19 9.48 10.73 0.50
CA GLU A 19 9.22 11.37 1.81
C GLU A 19 7.77 11.89 1.91
N GLU A 20 7.00 11.69 0.84
CA GLU A 20 5.62 12.03 0.71
C GLU A 20 4.75 11.06 1.54
N PRO A 21 3.88 11.54 2.45
CA PRO A 21 2.97 10.68 3.21
C PRO A 21 1.89 10.02 2.33
N TRP A 22 1.87 10.32 1.03
CA TRP A 22 0.89 9.87 0.05
C TRP A 22 0.68 8.35 -0.02
N PRO A 23 1.71 7.48 0.04
CA PRO A 23 1.51 6.03 0.03
C PRO A 23 0.71 5.54 1.25
N ILE A 24 0.94 6.14 2.43
CA ILE A 24 0.23 5.81 3.67
C ILE A 24 -1.22 6.27 3.57
N TRP A 25 -1.48 7.48 3.06
CA TRP A 25 -2.83 7.97 2.83
C TRP A 25 -3.60 7.15 1.79
N ALA A 26 -2.93 6.72 0.71
CA ALA A 26 -3.52 5.86 -0.30
C ALA A 26 -3.92 4.50 0.30
N ALA A 27 -3.02 3.88 1.08
CA ALA A 27 -3.31 2.62 1.76
C ALA A 27 -4.47 2.76 2.76
N LEU A 28 -4.53 3.87 3.51
CA LEU A 28 -5.61 4.16 4.45
C LEU A 28 -6.97 4.29 3.74
N MET A 29 -7.02 5.01 2.61
CA MET A 29 -8.24 5.18 1.83
C MET A 29 -8.74 3.86 1.25
N VAL A 30 -7.83 3.00 0.77
CA VAL A 30 -8.17 1.66 0.28
C VAL A 30 -8.71 0.79 1.42
N PHE A 31 -8.03 0.79 2.57
CA PHE A 31 -8.47 0.05 3.75
C PHE A 31 -9.86 0.47 4.23
N LEU A 32 -10.12 1.79 4.32
CA LEU A 32 -11.43 2.33 4.70
C LEU A 32 -12.52 1.92 3.71
N ASN A 33 -12.23 1.95 2.40
CA ASN A 33 -13.20 1.53 1.38
C ASN A 33 -13.57 0.06 1.54
N VAL A 34 -12.56 -0.81 1.69
CA VAL A 34 -12.78 -2.25 1.92
C VAL A 34 -13.56 -2.48 3.22
N LEU A 35 -13.26 -1.76 4.30
CA LEU A 35 -13.98 -1.85 5.56
C LEU A 35 -15.46 -1.45 5.41
N VAL A 36 -15.75 -0.34 4.74
CA VAL A 36 -17.12 0.15 4.51
C VAL A 36 -17.91 -0.82 3.62
N ILE A 37 -17.31 -1.30 2.53
CA ILE A 37 -17.96 -2.28 1.64
C ILE A 37 -18.21 -3.59 2.39
N SER A 38 -17.22 -4.07 3.15
CA SER A 38 -17.32 -5.31 3.91
C SER A 38 -18.43 -5.24 4.98
N THR A 39 -18.51 -4.11 5.69
CA THR A 39 -19.57 -3.88 6.69
C THR A 39 -20.95 -3.70 6.06
N MET A 40 -21.07 -3.08 4.89
CA MET A 40 -22.36 -2.96 4.18
C MET A 40 -22.86 -4.29 3.61
N VAL A 41 -21.97 -5.13 3.05
CA VAL A 41 -22.38 -6.35 2.34
C VAL A 41 -22.60 -7.51 3.31
N TRP A 42 -21.78 -7.64 4.36
CA TRP A 42 -21.81 -8.79 5.28
C TRP A 42 -22.09 -8.41 6.74
N GLY A 43 -22.03 -7.14 7.13
CA GLY A 43 -22.25 -6.73 8.53
C GLY A 43 -21.10 -7.15 9.45
N LEU A 44 -21.43 -7.77 10.60
CA LEU A 44 -20.45 -8.23 11.60
C LEU A 44 -19.34 -9.15 11.04
N PRO A 45 -19.64 -10.18 10.22
CA PRO A 45 -18.60 -11.02 9.62
C PRO A 45 -17.67 -10.24 8.69
N GLY A 46 -18.16 -9.18 8.05
CA GLY A 46 -17.32 -8.30 7.24
C GLY A 46 -16.27 -7.54 8.05
N LEU A 47 -16.61 -7.15 9.28
CA LEU A 47 -15.68 -6.54 10.24
C LEU A 47 -14.60 -7.53 10.69
N VAL A 48 -15.01 -8.77 11.00
CA VAL A 48 -14.08 -9.85 11.37
C VAL A 48 -13.11 -10.15 10.23
N ALA A 49 -13.60 -10.16 8.98
CA ALA A 49 -12.78 -10.41 7.80
C ALA A 49 -11.66 -9.37 7.58
N VAL A 50 -11.80 -8.15 8.12
CA VAL A 50 -10.75 -7.11 8.07
C VAL A 50 -9.87 -7.12 9.32
N MET A 51 -10.47 -7.37 10.50
CA MET A 51 -9.72 -7.44 11.77
C MET A 51 -8.75 -8.62 11.82
N VAL A 52 -9.14 -9.80 11.32
CA VAL A 52 -8.29 -10.99 11.34
C VAL A 52 -6.98 -10.80 10.57
N PRO A 53 -6.97 -10.38 9.28
CA PRO A 53 -5.72 -10.16 8.56
C PRO A 53 -4.89 -9.00 9.14
N ALA A 54 -5.52 -7.96 9.71
CA ALA A 54 -4.80 -6.90 10.40
C ALA A 54 -4.07 -7.41 11.65
N ALA A 55 -4.73 -8.23 12.47
CA ALA A 55 -4.13 -8.84 13.65
C ALA A 55 -3.00 -9.81 13.27
N VAL A 56 -3.20 -10.62 12.23
CA VAL A 56 -2.17 -11.52 11.69
C VAL A 56 -0.95 -10.73 11.22
N GLY A 57 -1.16 -9.62 10.50
CA GLY A 57 -0.08 -8.72 10.09
C GLY A 57 0.73 -8.20 11.28
N MET A 58 0.07 -7.77 12.36
CA MET A 58 0.75 -7.33 13.58
C MET A 58 1.54 -8.43 14.28
N VAL A 59 0.99 -9.65 14.35
CA VAL A 59 1.70 -10.80 14.94
C VAL A 59 2.96 -11.13 14.13
N ILE A 60 2.86 -11.14 12.80
CA ILE A 60 4.02 -11.37 11.92
C ILE A 60 5.08 -10.30 12.15
N LEU A 61 4.67 -9.02 12.25
CA LEU A 61 5.56 -7.90 12.53
C LEU A 61 6.30 -8.09 13.87
N LEU A 62 5.59 -8.51 14.92
CA LEU A 62 6.19 -8.80 16.22
C LEU A 62 7.18 -9.97 16.14
N ILE A 63 6.86 -11.04 15.42
CA ILE A 63 7.78 -12.18 15.21
C ILE A 63 9.05 -11.70 14.50
N PHE A 64 8.92 -10.89 13.45
CA PHE A 64 10.08 -10.32 12.73
C PHE A 64 10.94 -9.42 13.63
N ILE A 65 10.36 -8.65 14.54
CA ILE A 65 11.11 -7.82 15.48
C ILE A 65 11.84 -8.67 16.53
N VAL A 66 11.23 -9.76 17.01
CA VAL A 66 11.80 -10.58 18.10
C VAL A 66 12.90 -11.52 17.60
N PHE A 67 12.74 -12.10 16.42
CA PHE A 67 13.68 -13.08 15.86
C PHE A 67 14.60 -12.52 14.77
N GLY A 68 14.36 -11.29 14.30
CA GLY A 68 15.16 -10.59 13.30
C GLY A 68 16.27 -9.73 13.90
#